data_AF-A0A7K4EGB3-F1
#
_entry.id   AF-A0A7K4EGB3-F1
#
_cell.length_a   1.000
_cell.length_b   1.000
_cell.length_c   1.000
_cell.angle_alpha   90.00
_cell.angle_beta   90.00
_cell.angle_gamma   90.00
#
_symmetry.space_group_name_H-M   'P 1'
#
loop_
_entity.id
_entity.type
_entity.pdbx_description
1 polymer ?
#
loop_
_entity_poly.entity_id
_entity_poly.type
_entity_poly.pdbx_seq_one_letter_code
_entity_poly.pdbx_strand_id
1 'polypeptide(L)'
;MENKSTGSKVSSYVVVTHVQGSLTIKYEKTDNPDEVQLTFRHEMEDVPPDEYMTLTLVAGSGTISSDGLFKIDPAGQHKFAVIEALYAMGPFKSRGHIILPIPLLDIKQALEVQAKCLEHKPGKP
;
A
#
# COMPACT_ATOMS: atom_id res chain seq x y z
N MET A 1 -12.82 -1.24 13.53
CA MET A 1 -13.54 -2.50 13.82
C MET A 1 -13.29 -2.83 15.29
N GLU A 2 -14.31 -3.07 16.10
CA GLU A 2 -14.15 -3.31 17.54
C GLU A 2 -13.96 -4.81 17.79
N ASN A 3 -12.85 -5.19 18.44
CA ASN A 3 -12.65 -6.58 18.83
C ASN A 3 -13.54 -6.88 20.05
N LYS A 4 -14.64 -7.59 19.81
CA LYS A 4 -15.66 -7.92 20.83
C LYS A 4 -15.13 -8.77 21.99
N SER A 5 -13.94 -9.37 21.90
CA SER A 5 -13.37 -10.18 22.98
C SER A 5 -12.44 -9.40 23.93
N THR A 6 -11.95 -8.22 23.54
CA THR A 6 -10.96 -7.45 24.32
C THR A 6 -11.36 -6.00 24.61
N GLY A 7 -12.44 -5.49 23.98
CA GLY A 7 -12.88 -4.10 24.11
C GLY A 7 -11.89 -3.07 23.55
N SER A 8 -10.77 -3.52 22.98
CA SER A 8 -9.71 -2.66 22.48
C SER A 8 -10.01 -2.20 21.05
N LYS A 9 -10.09 -0.89 20.85
CA LYS A 9 -10.13 -0.27 19.52
C LYS A 9 -8.72 0.08 19.09
N VAL A 10 -8.22 -0.62 18.07
CA VAL A 10 -7.00 -0.22 17.37
C VAL A 10 -7.45 0.46 16.08
N SER A 11 -7.17 1.76 15.99
CA SER A 11 -7.31 2.52 14.76
C SER A 11 -5.91 2.77 14.20
N SER A 12 -5.77 2.65 12.88
CA SER A 12 -4.56 3.07 12.18
C SER A 12 -4.97 4.05 11.10
N TYR A 13 -4.29 5.18 11.05
CA TYR A 13 -4.53 6.24 10.08
C TYR A 13 -3.29 6.34 9.22
N VAL A 14 -3.48 6.30 7.90
CA VAL A 14 -2.42 6.61 6.95
C VAL A 14 -2.81 7.90 6.25
N VAL A 15 -1.96 8.92 6.39
CA VAL A 15 -2.12 10.19 5.68
C VAL A 15 -1.12 10.18 4.54
N VAL A 16 -1.62 10.14 3.30
CA VAL A 16 -0.79 10.22 2.10
C VAL A 16 -0.87 11.65 1.56
N THR A 17 0.26 12.33 1.48
CA THR A 17 0.33 13.66 0.86
C THR A 17 0.71 13.52 -0.61
N HIS A 18 -0.26 13.68 -1.50
CA HIS A 18 -0.02 13.74 -2.94
C HIS A 18 0.53 15.12 -3.30
N VAL A 19 1.82 15.20 -3.57
CA VAL A 19 2.46 16.41 -4.12
C VAL A 19 2.64 16.16 -5.61
N GLN A 20 1.83 16.80 -6.46
CA GLN A 20 1.91 16.70 -7.93
C GLN A 20 2.17 15.26 -8.43
N GLY A 21 1.17 14.40 -8.31
CA GLY A 21 1.30 12.96 -8.53
C GLY A 21 1.56 12.60 -9.99
N SER A 22 2.83 12.43 -10.37
CA SER A 22 3.19 11.79 -11.63
C SER A 22 3.53 10.31 -11.49
N LEU A 23 3.81 9.82 -10.26
CA LEU A 23 4.17 8.43 -10.01
C LEU A 23 3.04 7.67 -9.30
N THR A 24 2.40 6.77 -10.04
CA THR A 24 1.41 5.83 -9.49
C THR A 24 2.09 4.50 -9.23
N ILE A 25 1.89 3.93 -8.04
CA ILE A 25 2.34 2.57 -7.72
C ILE A 25 1.14 1.63 -7.85
N LYS A 26 1.34 0.53 -8.55
CA LYS A 26 0.43 -0.60 -8.65
C LYS A 26 1.12 -1.85 -8.12
N TYR A 27 0.36 -2.92 -8.00
CA TYR A 27 0.93 -4.22 -7.67
C TYR A 27 0.28 -5.32 -8.49
N GLU A 28 1.06 -6.36 -8.73
CA GLU A 28 0.63 -7.61 -9.34
C GLU A 28 0.82 -8.75 -8.34
N LYS A 29 -0.08 -9.72 -8.39
CA LYS A 29 0.02 -10.91 -7.56
C LYS A 29 1.16 -11.79 -8.06
N THR A 30 1.90 -12.37 -7.13
CA THR A 30 2.82 -13.46 -7.42
C THR A 30 2.13 -14.81 -7.19
N ASP A 31 2.84 -15.91 -7.44
CA ASP A 31 2.39 -17.26 -7.07
C ASP A 31 2.32 -17.45 -5.54
N ASN A 32 2.99 -16.58 -4.77
CA ASN A 32 2.93 -16.57 -3.31
C ASN A 32 1.87 -15.54 -2.82
N PRO A 33 0.84 -15.97 -2.07
CA PRO A 33 -0.19 -15.06 -1.56
C PRO A 33 0.32 -13.99 -0.58
N ASP A 34 1.50 -14.19 -0.01
CA ASP A 34 2.15 -13.25 0.91
C ASP A 34 3.12 -12.28 0.19
N GLU A 35 3.16 -12.31 -1.14
CA GLU A 35 4.05 -11.50 -1.95
C GLU A 35 3.32 -10.82 -3.12
N VAL A 36 3.66 -9.56 -3.37
CA VAL A 36 3.23 -8.82 -4.56
C VAL A 36 4.40 -8.13 -5.21
N GLN A 37 4.39 -8.09 -6.54
CA GLN A 37 5.34 -7.34 -7.34
C GLN A 37 4.80 -5.92 -7.55
N LEU A 38 5.54 -4.91 -7.08
CA LEU A 38 5.18 -3.52 -7.35
C LEU A 38 5.57 -3.13 -8.77
N THR A 39 4.68 -2.39 -9.43
CA THR A 39 4.91 -1.77 -10.72
C THR A 39 4.64 -0.28 -10.62
N PHE A 40 5.39 0.51 -11.37
CA PHE A 40 5.39 1.97 -11.24
C PHE A 40 4.93 2.55 -12.57
N ARG A 41 4.04 3.53 -12.53
CA ARG A 41 3.59 4.25 -13.71
C ARG A 41 3.95 5.70 -13.56
N HIS A 42 4.82 6.19 -14.43
CA HIS A 42 5.12 7.60 -14.56
C HIS A 42 4.33 8.15 -15.75
N GLU A 43 3.41 9.08 -15.51
CA GLU A 43 2.47 9.58 -16.54
C GLU A 43 1.65 8.45 -17.19
N MET A 44 1.97 8.07 -18.44
CA MET A 44 1.26 7.05 -19.23
C MET A 44 2.06 5.76 -19.47
N GLU A 45 3.31 5.68 -19.03
CA GLU A 45 4.18 4.52 -19.25
C GLU A 45 4.45 3.76 -17.94
N ASP A 46 4.39 2.43 -18.02
CA ASP A 46 4.79 1.56 -16.92
C ASP A 46 6.33 1.47 -16.93
N VAL A 47 6.95 1.87 -15.82
CA VAL A 47 8.40 1.95 -15.64
C VAL A 47 8.80 0.92 -14.58
N PRO A 48 9.72 -0.02 -14.86
CA PRO A 48 10.25 -0.89 -13.83
C PRO A 48 11.09 -0.09 -12.82
N PRO A 49 11.33 -0.61 -11.61
CA PRO A 49 12.37 -0.05 -10.74
C PRO A 49 13.72 -0.02 -11.47
N ASP A 50 14.33 1.16 -11.53
CA ASP A 50 15.66 1.38 -12.06
C ASP A 50 16.56 2.02 -10.99
N GLU A 51 17.80 2.38 -11.36
CA GLU A 51 18.75 3.02 -10.44
C GLU A 51 18.30 4.39 -9.92
N TYR A 52 17.29 5.01 -10.54
CA TYR A 52 16.72 6.29 -10.13
C TYR A 52 15.51 6.13 -9.19
N MET A 53 15.07 4.89 -8.95
CA MET A 53 13.95 4.56 -8.08
C MET A 53 14.42 4.08 -6.71
N THR A 54 14.05 4.82 -5.66
CA THR A 54 14.22 4.38 -4.27
C THR A 54 12.88 3.91 -3.71
N LEU A 55 12.82 2.66 -3.27
CA LEU A 55 11.66 2.07 -2.60
C LEU A 55 11.91 1.98 -1.10
N THR A 56 10.97 2.48 -0.31
CA THR A 56 11.10 2.49 1.15
C THR A 56 9.81 2.03 1.81
N LEU A 57 9.90 1.09 2.75
CA LEU A 57 8.82 0.81 3.68
C LEU A 57 8.80 1.92 4.74
N VAL A 58 7.90 2.88 4.61
CA VAL A 58 7.84 4.04 5.50
C VAL A 58 7.01 3.79 6.76
N ALA A 59 6.12 2.79 6.73
CA ALA A 59 5.35 2.34 7.89
C ALA A 59 4.81 0.92 7.68
N GLY A 60 4.41 0.27 8.77
CA GLY A 60 3.71 -1.01 8.73
C GLY A 60 4.63 -2.23 8.87
N SER A 61 4.21 -3.37 8.32
CA SER A 61 4.91 -4.65 8.48
C SER A 61 5.23 -5.29 7.13
N GLY A 62 6.45 -5.81 6.99
CA GLY A 62 6.92 -6.46 5.76
C GLY A 62 8.30 -5.97 5.33
N THR A 63 8.70 -6.36 4.12
CA THR A 63 9.95 -5.94 3.50
C THR A 63 9.71 -5.64 2.02
N ILE A 64 10.38 -4.63 1.49
CA ILE A 64 10.39 -4.29 0.06
C ILE A 64 11.82 -4.37 -0.44
N SER A 65 12.07 -5.16 -1.49
CA SER A 65 13.35 -5.18 -2.19
C SER A 65 13.44 -4.09 -3.24
N SER A 66 14.65 -3.79 -3.71
CA SER A 66 14.93 -2.75 -4.70
C SER A 66 14.28 -3.02 -6.07
N ASP A 67 14.01 -4.28 -6.39
CA ASP A 67 13.31 -4.70 -7.62
C ASP A 67 11.78 -4.63 -7.49
N GLY A 68 11.24 -4.17 -6.36
CA GLY A 68 9.81 -3.97 -6.16
C GLY A 68 9.06 -5.16 -5.57
N LEU A 69 9.72 -6.25 -5.18
CA LEU A 69 9.03 -7.37 -4.52
C LEU A 69 8.74 -7.04 -3.05
N PHE A 70 7.45 -6.87 -2.73
CA PHE A 70 7.00 -6.74 -1.34
C PHE A 70 6.66 -8.12 -0.76
N LYS A 71 7.14 -8.38 0.45
CA LYS A 71 6.80 -9.58 1.24
C LYS A 71 6.18 -9.19 2.56
N ILE A 72 5.07 -9.83 2.92
CA ILE A 72 4.44 -9.68 4.22
C ILE A 72 5.37 -10.21 5.31
N ASP A 73 5.44 -9.50 6.44
CA ASP A 73 5.97 -10.05 7.69
C ASP A 73 4.79 -10.60 8.51
N PRO A 74 4.62 -11.93 8.61
CA PRO A 74 3.49 -12.54 9.32
C PRO A 74 3.57 -12.33 10.85
N ALA A 75 4.76 -12.06 11.39
CA ALA A 75 4.95 -11.71 12.80
C ALA A 75 4.74 -10.21 13.07
N GLY A 76 4.51 -9.43 12.01
CA GLY A 76 4.31 -8.00 12.06
C GLY A 76 3.09 -7.57 12.86
N GLN A 77 3.26 -6.51 13.65
CA GLN A 77 2.18 -5.96 14.49
C GLN A 77 1.14 -5.17 13.68
N HIS A 78 1.49 -4.70 12.49
CA HIS A 78 0.62 -3.88 11.65
C HIS A 78 -0.12 -4.72 10.62
N LYS A 79 -1.40 -4.38 10.38
CA LYS A 79 -2.24 -4.99 9.35
C LYS A 79 -2.17 -4.25 8.00
N PHE A 80 -1.09 -3.52 7.80
CA PHE A 80 -0.82 -2.77 6.58
C PHE A 80 0.68 -2.58 6.39
N ALA A 81 1.07 -2.24 5.17
CA ALA A 81 2.36 -1.69 4.82
C ALA A 81 2.16 -0.42 4.00
N VAL A 82 2.99 0.59 4.24
CA VAL A 82 3.03 1.81 3.43
C VAL A 82 4.39 1.86 2.75
N ILE A 83 4.36 1.85 1.42
CA ILE A 83 5.56 1.88 0.60
C ILE A 83 5.59 3.22 -0.12
N GLU A 84 6.70 3.93 0.04
CA GLU A 84 7.02 5.12 -0.74
C GLU A 84 7.93 4.73 -1.90
N ALA A 85 7.64 5.27 -3.08
CA ALA A 85 8.54 5.29 -4.21
C ALA A 85 8.98 6.72 -4.48
N LEU A 86 10.29 6.94 -4.49
CA LEU A 86 10.91 8.20 -4.86
C LEU A 86 11.68 7.98 -6.16
N TYR A 87 11.23 8.62 -7.23
CA TYR A 87 11.94 8.66 -8.50
C TYR A 87 12.71 9.97 -8.60
N ALA A 88 14.03 9.89 -8.81
CA ALA A 88 14.91 11.07 -8.88
C ALA A 88 15.92 10.94 -10.03
N MET A 89 15.66 11.65 -11.13
CA MET A 89 16.54 11.73 -12.30
C MET A 89 16.91 13.19 -12.57
N GLY A 90 18.12 13.59 -12.17
CA GLY A 90 18.57 14.99 -12.27
C GLY A 90 17.65 15.96 -11.53
N PRO A 91 17.09 17.00 -12.19
CA PRO A 91 16.16 17.93 -11.54
C PRO A 91 14.74 17.37 -11.38
N PHE A 92 14.41 16.25 -12.04
CA PHE A 92 13.08 15.65 -11.98
C PHE A 92 12.94 14.80 -10.72
N LYS A 93 11.90 15.07 -9.94
CA LYS A 93 11.54 14.32 -8.74
C LYS A 93 10.06 14.00 -8.75
N SER A 94 9.74 12.72 -8.58
CA SER A 94 8.37 12.28 -8.37
C SER A 94 8.27 11.37 -7.17
N ARG A 95 7.11 11.41 -6.52
CA ARG A 95 6.83 10.62 -5.33
C ARG A 95 5.48 9.94 -5.49
N GLY A 96 5.46 8.65 -5.19
CA GLY A 96 4.25 7.84 -5.11
C GLY A 96 4.18 7.10 -3.77
N HIS A 97 2.97 6.77 -3.34
CA HIS A 97 2.73 5.92 -2.19
C HIS A 97 1.70 4.85 -2.52
N ILE A 98 1.86 3.69 -1.90
CA ILE A 98 0.83 2.66 -1.87
C ILE A 98 0.67 2.14 -0.46
N ILE A 99 -0.58 1.84 -0.11
CA ILE A 99 -0.94 1.17 1.13
C ILE A 99 -1.38 -0.24 0.76
N LEU A 100 -0.66 -1.23 1.25
CA LEU A 100 -0.99 -2.64 1.07
C LEU A 100 -1.68 -3.15 2.34
N PRO A 101 -2.90 -3.71 2.26
CA PRO A 101 -3.50 -4.39 3.39
C PRO A 101 -2.76 -5.70 3.68
N ILE A 102 -2.74 -6.11 4.94
CA ILE A 102 -2.21 -7.41 5.38
C ILE A 102 -3.33 -8.15 6.10
N PRO A 103 -3.82 -9.30 5.57
CA PRO A 103 -3.34 -9.99 4.37
C PRO A 103 -3.63 -9.20 3.08
N LEU A 104 -2.87 -9.51 2.02
CA LEU A 104 -3.04 -8.86 0.70
C LEU A 104 -4.41 -9.23 0.14
N LEU A 105 -5.28 -8.23 0.01
CA LEU A 105 -6.63 -8.39 -0.53
C LEU A 105 -6.61 -8.22 -2.05
N ASP A 106 -7.43 -9.00 -2.75
CA ASP A 106 -7.74 -8.71 -4.14
C ASP A 106 -8.43 -7.34 -4.24
N ILE A 107 -8.11 -6.54 -5.26
CA ILE A 107 -8.73 -5.22 -5.43
C ILE A 107 -10.26 -5.29 -5.56
N LYS A 108 -10.82 -6.36 -6.14
CA LYS A 108 -12.27 -6.59 -6.15
C LYS A 108 -12.82 -6.82 -4.75
N GLN A 109 -12.14 -7.63 -3.94
CA GLN A 109 -12.51 -7.84 -2.55
C GLN A 109 -12.35 -6.55 -1.72
N ALA A 110 -11.32 -5.75 -1.97
CA ALA A 110 -11.12 -4.47 -1.31
C ALA A 110 -12.25 -3.48 -1.65
N LEU A 111 -12.69 -3.42 -2.92
CA LEU A 111 -13.83 -2.60 -3.34
C LEU A 111 -15.15 -3.10 -2.73
N GLU A 112 -15.36 -4.41 -2.63
CA GLU A 112 -16.52 -4.99 -1.95
C GLU A 112 -16.53 -4.68 -0.45
N VAL A 113 -15.37 -4.74 0.22
CA VAL A 113 -15.22 -4.33 1.63
C VAL A 113 -15.51 -2.85 1.79
N GLN A 114 -14.97 -2.00 0.91
CA GLN A 114 -15.22 -0.56 0.93
C GLN A 114 -16.71 -0.24 0.73
N ALA A 115 -17.37 -0.88 -0.22
CA ALA A 115 -18.81 -0.73 -0.45
C ALA A 115 -19.61 -1.09 0.81
N LYS A 116 -19.32 -2.24 1.44
CA LYS A 116 -19.97 -2.66 2.70
C LYS A 116 -19.72 -1.70 3.86
N CYS A 117 -18.53 -1.12 3.96
CA CYS A 117 -18.21 -0.12 4.98
C CYS A 117 -18.99 1.19 4.77
N LEU A 118 -19.25 1.58 3.53
CA LEU A 118 -20.04 2.77 3.19
C LEU A 118 -21.55 2.55 3.42
N GLU A 119 -22.03 1.33 3.27
CA GLU A 119 -23.41 0.93 3.58
C GLU A 119 -23.69 0.92 5.09
N HIS A 120 -22.66 0.71 5.93
CA HIS A 120 -22.75 0.82 7.39
C HIS A 120 -22.82 2.31 7.80
N LYS A 121 -23.95 2.97 7.55
CA LYS A 121 -24.25 4.25 8.18
C LYS A 121 -24.20 4.06 9.69
N PRO A 122 -23.37 4.81 10.44
CA PRO A 122 -23.49 4.81 11.89
C PRO A 122 -24.90 5.31 12.21
N GLY A 123 -25.69 4.44 12.83
CA GLY A 123 -27.02 4.78 13.30
C GLY A 123 -26.94 6.06 14.13
N LYS A 124 -27.86 6.98 13.83
CA LYS A 124 -28.29 8.07 14.71
C LYS A 124 -28.39 7.56 16.17
N PRO A 125 -28.05 8.40 17.16
CA PRO A 125 -28.12 8.05 18.58
C PRO A 125 -29.47 7.46 19.00
#